data_AF-A0A821B8V7-F1
#
_entry.id   AF-A0A821B8V7-F1
#
_cell.length_a   1.000
_cell.length_b   1.000
_cell.length_c   1.000
_cell.angle_alpha   90.00
_cell.angle_beta   90.00
_cell.angle_gamma   90.00
#
_symmetry.space_group_name_H-M   'P 1'
#
loop_
_entity.id
_entity.type
_entity.pdbx_description
1 polymer ?
#
loop_
_entity_poly.entity_id
_entity_poly.type
_entity_poly.pdbx_seq_one_letter_code
_entity_poly.pdbx_strand_id
1 'polypeptide(L)'
;VNSHLQTSWKIVLFMSCHEATNEGDIVRLFHAEQEKFLTCDNYRKKSVVFLRATGRASATSATSSNALWEIEVVQQDPCRGGIGHWSSLFRFKHLATGQYLAAEVDNDQTFDATRQKLRGTSSTPVFALIPIPHAYDISSLFELDATTITRNDDPVSWSSYVRLQHICTNTWVHSTNIKLDPDDDNVRFKIGCALMKEDREAFQIGHVSPNEVRDLDFANDAAQYLDTIVSKWDKFGIMNVQANERKQVMLLLSDIIYFLACQENNGSDAFDVQILKPNRERQKLIREQNILKQLFRILRVLKPRLELERSNTKSVKSSDFSHTNSPTMLNNDQYISSSSQQQDVDARYSTITFQMKTICRLCYRILKHCQQEYRKNQVKLFSFSFNLLKETIAKEFSFMQSQIGYDILAEDTITALLHNNKKLLEKHITEKEIDTFVRLLREKRDCKFLEYLSDLCVSSNQAIARIQEMICKSVLEKNSDILIRTKLELRACVEDMVLDDNMSSPIGLSSQNILQEVRLAWDGKSESIEYMAGVVRDQSSHKRREEFKNILEYYR
;
A
#
# COMPACT_ATOMS: atom_id res chain seq x y z
N VAL A 1 13.93 -43.26 28.11
CA VAL A 1 14.99 -43.78 27.22
C VAL A 1 14.84 -43.04 25.90
N ASN A 2 15.72 -42.06 25.65
CA ASN A 2 15.68 -41.23 24.45
C ASN A 2 16.04 -42.10 23.23
N SER A 3 15.02 -42.49 22.46
CA SER A 3 15.24 -43.04 21.12
C SER A 3 15.68 -41.90 20.21
N HIS A 4 16.99 -41.67 20.10
CA HIS A 4 17.53 -40.81 19.05
C HIS A 4 17.12 -41.40 17.70
N LEU A 5 16.21 -40.73 16.99
CA LEU A 5 15.82 -41.12 15.64
C LEU A 5 17.04 -41.02 14.73
N GLN A 6 17.47 -42.16 14.19
CA GLN A 6 18.56 -42.22 13.22
C GLN A 6 18.06 -41.66 11.88
N THR A 7 18.33 -40.38 11.64
CA THR A 7 18.07 -39.72 10.36
C THR A 7 19.38 -39.61 9.58
N SER A 8 19.32 -39.84 8.27
CA SER A 8 20.47 -39.68 7.37
C SER A 8 20.16 -38.58 6.35
N TRP A 9 21.09 -37.65 6.17
CA TRP A 9 20.97 -36.52 5.25
C TRP A 9 22.02 -36.68 4.16
N LYS A 10 21.58 -36.88 2.92
CA LYS A 10 22.48 -36.93 1.76
C LYS A 10 22.65 -35.52 1.22
N ILE A 11 23.89 -35.01 1.27
CA ILE A 11 24.26 -33.74 0.64
C ILE A 11 24.64 -34.05 -0.82
N VAL A 12 24.00 -33.37 -1.75
CA VAL A 12 24.33 -33.43 -3.18
C VAL A 12 24.92 -32.09 -3.58
N LEU A 13 26.04 -32.12 -4.30
CA LEU A 13 26.73 -30.91 -4.75
C LEU A 13 25.90 -30.26 -5.88
N PHE A 14 25.40 -29.05 -5.63
CA PHE A 14 24.75 -28.25 -6.65
C PHE A 14 25.76 -27.41 -7.45
N MET A 15 26.59 -26.60 -6.80
CA MET A 15 27.57 -25.73 -7.47
C MET A 15 28.88 -25.68 -6.69
N SER A 16 30.01 -25.55 -7.40
CA SER A 16 31.32 -25.40 -6.74
C SER A 16 31.60 -23.92 -6.39
N CYS A 17 32.34 -23.66 -5.31
CA CYS A 17 32.62 -22.29 -4.87
C CYS A 17 33.54 -21.49 -5.83
N HIS A 18 34.16 -22.16 -6.80
CA HIS A 18 35.04 -21.55 -7.79
C HIS A 18 34.30 -21.21 -9.10
N GLU A 19 33.06 -21.67 -9.25
CA GLU A 19 32.25 -21.41 -10.43
C GLU A 19 31.50 -20.08 -10.26
N ALA A 20 31.87 -19.09 -11.07
CA ALA A 20 31.15 -17.81 -11.14
C ALA A 20 29.91 -17.99 -12.03
N THR A 21 28.77 -18.20 -11.37
CA THR A 21 27.36 -17.88 -11.73
C THR A 21 26.90 -18.11 -13.18
N ASN A 22 25.88 -18.97 -13.37
CA ASN A 22 24.92 -18.90 -14.50
C ASN A 22 23.65 -19.75 -14.30
N GLU A 23 23.55 -20.59 -13.25
CA GLU A 23 22.36 -21.40 -12.96
C GLU A 23 21.62 -20.95 -11.70
N GLY A 24 20.31 -20.73 -11.83
CA GLY A 24 19.45 -20.13 -10.81
C GLY A 24 19.50 -18.60 -10.79
N ASP A 25 20.32 -17.99 -11.66
CA ASP A 25 20.39 -16.53 -11.78
C ASP A 25 19.15 -15.97 -12.47
N ILE A 26 18.76 -14.78 -12.03
CA ILE A 26 17.57 -14.10 -12.53
C ILE A 26 17.99 -12.96 -13.45
N VAL A 27 17.40 -12.96 -14.65
CA VAL A 27 17.74 -12.03 -15.72
C VAL A 27 16.51 -11.38 -16.33
N ARG A 28 16.77 -10.30 -17.06
CA ARG A 28 15.83 -9.65 -17.98
C ARG A 28 16.35 -9.78 -19.39
N LEU A 29 15.49 -10.25 -20.30
CA LEU A 29 15.80 -10.30 -21.72
C LEU A 29 15.29 -9.01 -22.39
N PHE A 30 16.22 -8.14 -22.79
CA PHE A 30 15.93 -6.87 -23.44
C PHE A 30 16.24 -6.95 -24.93
N HIS A 31 15.23 -6.77 -25.77
CA HIS A 31 15.40 -6.78 -27.21
C HIS A 31 16.10 -5.49 -27.67
N ALA A 32 17.28 -5.62 -28.28
CA ALA A 32 18.15 -4.49 -28.61
C ALA A 32 17.52 -3.53 -29.64
N GLU A 33 17.05 -4.06 -30.77
CA GLU A 33 16.50 -3.24 -31.87
C GLU A 33 15.13 -2.62 -31.53
N GLN A 34 14.22 -3.42 -30.96
CA GLN A 34 12.87 -2.99 -30.62
C GLN A 34 12.79 -2.14 -29.35
N GLU A 35 13.86 -2.13 -28.54
CA GLU A 35 13.92 -1.51 -27.22
C GLU A 35 12.77 -1.95 -26.28
N LYS A 36 12.53 -3.26 -26.19
CA LYS A 36 11.41 -3.83 -25.40
C LYS A 36 11.87 -4.99 -24.53
N PHE A 37 11.28 -5.11 -23.34
CA PHE A 37 11.52 -6.27 -22.47
C PHE A 37 10.60 -7.44 -22.83
N LEU A 38 11.16 -8.65 -22.81
CA LEU A 38 10.42 -9.90 -22.86
C LEU A 38 9.65 -10.09 -21.55
N THR A 39 8.33 -10.14 -21.64
CA THR A 39 7.42 -10.16 -20.48
C THR A 39 6.46 -11.34 -20.62
N CYS A 40 6.11 -11.96 -19.49
CA CYS A 40 5.04 -12.94 -19.41
C CYS A 40 3.96 -12.44 -18.44
N ASP A 41 2.70 -12.44 -18.86
CA ASP A 41 1.58 -11.99 -18.01
C ASP A 41 0.29 -12.75 -18.34
N ASN A 42 -0.67 -12.71 -17.42
CA ASN A 42 -1.99 -13.31 -17.61
C ASN A 42 -2.90 -12.35 -18.37
N TYR A 43 -3.16 -12.67 -19.64
CA TYR A 43 -4.06 -11.95 -20.52
C TYR A 43 -5.30 -12.77 -20.87
N ARG A 44 -6.50 -12.22 -20.68
CA ARG A 44 -7.80 -12.92 -20.88
C ARG A 44 -7.84 -14.33 -20.24
N LYS A 45 -7.31 -14.45 -19.01
CA LYS A 45 -7.18 -15.71 -18.25
C LYS A 45 -6.24 -16.75 -18.86
N LYS A 46 -5.38 -16.36 -19.81
CA LYS A 46 -4.31 -17.20 -20.37
C LYS A 46 -2.96 -16.52 -20.15
N SER A 47 -1.96 -17.28 -19.76
CA SER A 47 -0.60 -16.76 -19.69
C SER A 47 -0.07 -16.57 -21.11
N VAL A 48 0.50 -15.40 -21.39
CA VAL A 48 1.03 -15.06 -22.72
C VAL A 48 2.41 -14.42 -22.59
N VAL A 49 3.29 -14.74 -23.53
CA VAL A 49 4.63 -14.15 -23.65
C VAL A 49 4.62 -13.11 -24.76
N PHE A 50 5.18 -11.93 -24.50
CA PHE A 50 5.16 -10.81 -25.44
C PHE A 50 6.30 -9.81 -25.18
N LEU A 51 6.61 -8.99 -26.20
CA LEU A 51 7.42 -7.79 -26.02
C LEU A 51 6.52 -6.63 -25.58
N ARG A 52 6.86 -6.03 -24.44
CA ARG A 52 6.10 -4.91 -23.88
C ARG A 52 6.62 -3.58 -24.42
N ALA A 53 5.75 -2.83 -25.08
CA ALA A 53 6.04 -1.45 -25.44
C ALA A 53 6.09 -0.56 -24.19
N THR A 54 6.98 0.42 -24.17
CA THR A 54 7.07 1.42 -23.11
C THR A 54 7.02 2.81 -23.70
N GLY A 55 6.25 3.69 -23.09
CA GLY A 55 6.24 5.11 -23.43
C GLY A 55 7.40 5.88 -22.80
N ARG A 56 8.38 5.20 -22.16
CA ARG A 56 9.49 5.84 -21.45
C ARG A 56 10.55 6.37 -22.41
N ALA A 57 11.17 7.50 -22.04
CA ALA A 57 12.26 8.11 -22.79
C ALA A 57 13.50 7.21 -22.86
N SER A 58 13.69 6.38 -21.82
CA SER A 58 14.65 5.29 -21.80
C SER A 58 13.89 3.99 -21.57
N ALA A 59 13.97 3.07 -22.54
CA ALA A 59 13.31 1.79 -22.45
C ALA A 59 13.88 0.90 -21.32
N THR A 60 15.19 0.95 -21.09
CA THR A 60 15.87 0.17 -20.04
C THR A 60 15.42 0.54 -18.62
N SER A 61 14.93 1.76 -18.40
CA SER A 61 14.34 2.16 -17.12
C SER A 61 13.01 1.46 -16.82
N ALA A 62 12.32 0.93 -17.84
CA ALA A 62 10.98 0.34 -17.75
C ALA A 62 11.00 -1.10 -17.21
N THR A 63 11.63 -1.30 -16.05
CA THR A 63 11.66 -2.59 -15.37
C THR A 63 10.25 -3.02 -14.94
N SER A 64 9.98 -4.32 -14.87
CA SER A 64 8.76 -4.90 -14.31
C SER A 64 9.12 -6.24 -13.66
N SER A 65 8.37 -6.66 -12.65
CA SER A 65 8.49 -7.99 -12.04
C SER A 65 8.09 -9.12 -13.00
N ASN A 66 7.23 -8.83 -13.97
CA ASN A 66 6.72 -9.80 -14.96
C ASN A 66 7.71 -10.05 -16.12
N ALA A 67 8.89 -9.43 -16.08
CA ALA A 67 9.95 -9.59 -17.08
C ALA A 67 11.17 -10.33 -16.52
N LEU A 68 11.01 -11.01 -15.38
CA LEU A 68 12.07 -11.74 -14.68
C LEU A 68 12.06 -13.21 -15.10
N TRP A 69 13.22 -13.69 -15.53
CA TRP A 69 13.42 -15.06 -15.99
C TRP A 69 14.58 -15.68 -15.21
N GLU A 70 14.32 -16.80 -14.55
CA GLU A 70 15.32 -17.67 -13.96
C GLU A 70 15.95 -18.52 -15.07
N ILE A 71 17.29 -18.53 -15.12
CA ILE A 71 18.05 -19.33 -16.07
C ILE A 71 18.34 -20.70 -15.44
N GLU A 72 17.96 -21.76 -16.14
CA GLU A 72 18.34 -23.12 -15.79
C GLU A 72 19.26 -23.69 -16.89
N VAL A 73 20.46 -24.12 -16.50
CA VAL A 73 21.41 -24.76 -17.40
C VAL A 73 21.12 -26.26 -17.39
N VAL A 74 20.86 -26.84 -18.55
CA VAL A 74 20.49 -28.25 -18.63
C VAL A 74 21.73 -29.12 -18.45
N GLN A 75 21.78 -29.86 -17.34
CA GLN A 75 22.81 -30.86 -17.05
C GLN A 75 22.27 -32.30 -17.10
N GLN A 76 23.20 -33.25 -17.18
CA GLN A 76 22.88 -34.68 -17.14
C GLN A 76 22.36 -35.12 -15.75
N ASP A 77 22.83 -34.48 -14.68
CA ASP A 77 22.35 -34.69 -13.31
C ASP A 77 21.39 -33.55 -12.93
N PRO A 78 20.09 -33.82 -12.66
CA PRO A 78 19.11 -32.79 -12.29
C PRO A 78 19.44 -32.06 -10.99
N CYS A 79 20.27 -32.63 -10.12
CA CYS A 79 20.67 -32.01 -8.85
C CYS A 79 21.98 -31.24 -8.94
N ARG A 80 22.62 -31.23 -10.11
CA ARG A 80 23.89 -30.55 -10.34
C ARG A 80 23.63 -29.32 -11.19
N GLY A 81 23.98 -28.19 -10.61
CA GLY A 81 24.05 -26.96 -11.34
C GLY A 81 25.44 -26.65 -11.88
N GLY A 82 25.59 -25.53 -12.59
CA GLY A 82 26.90 -25.09 -13.05
C GLY A 82 26.88 -23.85 -13.94
N ILE A 83 28.04 -23.57 -14.52
CA ILE A 83 28.22 -22.46 -15.42
C ILE A 83 27.61 -22.79 -16.79
N GLY A 84 26.73 -21.94 -17.27
CA GLY A 84 26.28 -21.95 -18.65
C GLY A 84 27.41 -21.50 -19.59
N HIS A 85 27.85 -22.40 -20.46
CA HIS A 85 28.76 -22.13 -21.56
C HIS A 85 27.97 -21.81 -22.84
N TRP A 86 28.63 -21.26 -23.86
CA TRP A 86 27.96 -21.01 -25.14
C TRP A 86 27.45 -22.30 -25.81
N SER A 87 28.08 -23.44 -25.55
CA SER A 87 27.63 -24.76 -26.00
C SER A 87 26.57 -25.41 -25.11
N SER A 88 26.14 -24.76 -24.03
CA SER A 88 25.15 -25.31 -23.10
C SER A 88 23.73 -25.11 -23.63
N LEU A 89 22.82 -25.98 -23.18
CA LEU A 89 21.38 -25.82 -23.37
C LEU A 89 20.78 -25.09 -22.17
N PHE A 90 19.87 -24.16 -22.44
CA PHE A 90 19.26 -23.30 -21.44
C PHE A 90 17.74 -23.45 -21.45
N ARG A 91 17.14 -23.35 -20.28
CA ARG A 91 15.71 -23.13 -20.09
C ARG A 91 15.49 -21.79 -19.39
N PHE A 92 14.41 -21.11 -19.77
CA PHE A 92 14.01 -19.86 -19.15
C PHE A 92 12.69 -20.06 -18.40
N LYS A 93 12.73 -19.94 -17.08
CA LYS A 93 11.57 -20.07 -16.22
C LYS A 93 11.11 -18.69 -15.76
N HIS A 94 9.86 -18.35 -16.02
CA HIS A 94 9.29 -17.09 -15.58
C HIS A 94 9.12 -17.08 -14.06
N LEU A 95 9.75 -16.12 -13.39
CA LEU A 95 9.86 -16.11 -11.93
C LEU A 95 8.49 -16.03 -11.23
N ALA A 96 7.56 -15.22 -11.74
CA ALA A 96 6.28 -14.99 -11.07
C ALA A 96 5.25 -16.11 -11.29
N THR A 97 5.30 -16.85 -12.40
CA THR A 97 4.33 -17.92 -12.70
C THR A 97 4.91 -19.33 -12.61
N GLY A 98 6.24 -19.47 -12.59
CA GLY A 98 6.94 -20.75 -12.65
C GLY A 98 6.83 -21.48 -13.99
N GLN A 99 6.30 -20.83 -15.02
CA GLN A 99 6.15 -21.41 -16.36
C GLN A 99 7.44 -21.23 -17.17
N TYR A 100 7.72 -22.17 -18.07
CA TYR A 100 8.89 -22.16 -18.93
C TYR A 100 8.56 -21.53 -20.28
N LEU A 101 9.52 -20.80 -20.82
CA LEU A 101 9.47 -20.31 -22.19
C LEU A 101 9.59 -21.51 -23.15
N ALA A 102 8.73 -21.55 -24.17
CA ALA A 102 8.76 -22.55 -25.23
C ALA A 102 8.31 -21.94 -26.56
N ALA A 103 8.42 -22.69 -27.66
CA ALA A 103 7.83 -22.29 -28.94
C ALA A 103 6.92 -23.37 -29.52
N GLU A 104 5.73 -22.96 -29.98
CA GLU A 104 4.74 -23.83 -30.61
C GLU A 104 4.26 -23.26 -31.95
N VAL A 105 3.58 -24.09 -32.75
CA VAL A 105 3.04 -23.69 -34.06
C VAL A 105 2.05 -22.54 -33.88
N ASP A 106 2.32 -21.45 -34.58
CA ASP A 106 1.49 -20.26 -34.54
C ASP A 106 0.38 -20.31 -35.58
N ASN A 107 -0.85 -20.50 -35.10
CA ASN A 107 -2.07 -20.55 -35.94
C ASN A 107 -2.64 -19.17 -36.29
N ASP A 108 -2.04 -18.09 -35.80
CA ASP A 108 -2.48 -16.72 -36.08
C ASP A 108 -2.22 -16.37 -37.55
N GLN A 109 -3.25 -15.90 -38.26
CA GLN A 109 -3.15 -15.54 -39.69
C GLN A 109 -2.92 -14.04 -39.92
N THR A 110 -2.71 -13.25 -38.86
CA THR A 110 -2.47 -11.81 -38.97
C THR A 110 -1.27 -11.51 -39.87
N PHE A 111 -1.48 -10.61 -40.84
CA PHE A 111 -0.45 -10.20 -41.78
C PHE A 111 0.66 -9.43 -41.06
N ASP A 112 1.89 -9.89 -41.22
CA ASP A 112 3.08 -9.21 -40.73
C ASP A 112 4.22 -9.39 -41.75
N ALA A 113 4.75 -8.28 -42.27
CA ALA A 113 5.72 -8.30 -43.37
C ALA A 113 7.03 -8.99 -42.96
N THR A 114 7.46 -8.79 -41.72
CA THR A 114 8.62 -9.47 -41.11
C THR A 114 8.39 -10.97 -41.04
N ARG A 115 7.27 -11.41 -40.48
CA ARG A 115 6.87 -12.82 -40.38
C ARG A 115 6.75 -13.50 -41.74
N GLN A 116 6.21 -12.82 -42.75
CA GLN A 116 6.08 -13.39 -44.09
C GLN A 116 7.42 -13.56 -44.81
N LYS A 117 8.33 -12.58 -44.68
CA LYS A 117 9.70 -12.70 -45.20
C LYS A 117 10.43 -13.87 -44.55
N LEU A 118 10.26 -14.02 -43.24
CA LEU A 118 10.95 -15.00 -42.42
C LEU A 118 10.38 -16.43 -42.52
N ARG A 119 9.13 -16.56 -43.00
CA ARG A 119 8.50 -17.86 -43.27
C ARG A 119 9.20 -18.62 -44.40
N GLY A 120 9.82 -17.92 -45.35
CA GLY A 120 10.40 -18.53 -46.55
C GLY A 120 9.30 -19.00 -47.49
N THR A 121 9.10 -20.32 -47.63
CA THR A 121 8.03 -20.90 -48.47
C THR A 121 6.66 -20.81 -47.77
N SER A 122 5.57 -20.74 -48.53
CA SER A 122 4.21 -20.59 -47.97
C SER A 122 3.71 -21.80 -47.15
N SER A 123 4.38 -22.96 -47.26
CA SER A 123 4.00 -24.21 -46.61
C SER A 123 4.68 -24.46 -45.26
N THR A 124 5.74 -23.72 -44.91
CA THR A 124 6.43 -23.90 -43.62
C THR A 124 5.59 -23.37 -42.47
N PRO A 125 5.50 -24.10 -41.34
CA PRO A 125 4.86 -23.58 -40.15
C PRO A 125 5.71 -22.43 -39.57
N VAL A 126 5.03 -21.39 -39.10
CA VAL A 126 5.66 -20.34 -38.27
C VAL A 126 5.40 -20.72 -36.82
N PHE A 127 6.34 -20.42 -35.94
CA PHE A 127 6.21 -20.70 -34.52
C PHE A 127 6.09 -19.39 -33.74
N ALA A 128 5.51 -19.44 -32.55
CA ALA A 128 5.43 -18.31 -31.63
C ALA A 128 5.86 -18.75 -30.23
N LEU A 129 6.44 -17.81 -29.49
CA LEU A 129 6.81 -18.08 -28.10
C LEU A 129 5.58 -18.15 -27.22
N ILE A 130 5.53 -19.18 -26.37
CA ILE A 130 4.44 -19.44 -25.43
C ILE A 130 5.01 -19.83 -24.05
N PRO A 131 4.24 -19.64 -22.98
CA PRO A 131 4.59 -20.19 -21.67
C PRO A 131 3.98 -21.58 -21.50
N ILE A 132 4.78 -22.55 -21.04
CA ILE A 132 4.35 -23.92 -20.71
C ILE A 132 4.58 -24.24 -19.23
N PRO A 133 3.74 -25.07 -18.58
CA PRO A 133 3.88 -25.36 -17.15
C PRO A 133 4.95 -26.41 -16.80
N HIS A 134 5.46 -27.16 -17.78
CA HIS A 134 6.32 -28.32 -17.53
C HIS A 134 7.77 -28.09 -17.99
N ALA A 135 8.71 -28.24 -17.07
CA ALA A 135 10.15 -28.06 -17.29
C ALA A 135 10.77 -29.07 -18.25
N TYR A 136 10.21 -30.28 -18.32
CA TYR A 136 10.85 -31.42 -19.01
C TYR A 136 10.48 -31.52 -20.49
N ASP A 137 9.66 -30.61 -21.00
CA ASP A 137 9.33 -30.62 -22.42
C ASP A 137 10.55 -30.16 -23.24
N ILE A 138 10.81 -30.86 -24.35
CA ILE A 138 11.90 -30.57 -25.28
C ILE A 138 11.65 -29.20 -25.96
N SER A 139 10.39 -28.78 -26.03
CA SER A 139 9.96 -27.47 -26.57
C SER A 139 10.41 -26.26 -25.73
N SER A 140 10.97 -26.45 -24.53
CA SER A 140 11.51 -25.35 -23.71
C SER A 140 13.04 -25.22 -23.73
N LEU A 141 13.71 -25.95 -24.64
CA LEU A 141 15.16 -25.92 -24.80
C LEU A 141 15.61 -24.85 -25.79
N PHE A 142 16.53 -24.00 -25.34
CA PHE A 142 17.16 -22.97 -26.15
C PHE A 142 18.69 -23.08 -26.12
N GLU A 143 19.31 -22.74 -27.24
CA GLU A 143 20.74 -22.53 -27.37
C GLU A 143 21.03 -21.03 -27.57
N LEU A 144 22.14 -20.55 -27.00
CA LEU A 144 22.55 -19.16 -27.05
C LEU A 144 23.66 -18.97 -28.09
N ASP A 145 23.40 -18.12 -29.07
CA ASP A 145 24.40 -17.73 -30.08
C ASP A 145 24.94 -16.34 -29.75
N ALA A 146 26.26 -16.22 -29.65
CA ALA A 146 26.92 -14.95 -29.38
C ALA A 146 26.85 -14.02 -30.60
N THR A 147 26.65 -12.73 -30.35
CA THR A 147 26.77 -11.69 -31.40
C THR A 147 28.21 -11.28 -31.69
N THR A 148 29.15 -11.71 -30.83
CA THR A 148 30.59 -11.43 -30.93
C THR A 148 31.36 -12.75 -31.00
N ILE A 149 32.62 -12.69 -31.44
CA ILE A 149 33.47 -13.88 -31.54
C ILE A 149 33.84 -14.34 -30.12
N THR A 150 33.28 -15.47 -29.68
CA THR A 150 33.58 -16.14 -28.41
C THR A 150 34.00 -17.58 -28.67
N ARG A 151 34.68 -18.23 -27.72
CA ARG A 151 34.93 -19.68 -27.79
C ARG A 151 33.74 -20.41 -27.17
N ASN A 152 33.44 -21.61 -27.67
CA ASN A 152 32.30 -22.40 -27.21
C ASN A 152 32.41 -22.76 -25.71
N ASP A 153 33.62 -22.96 -25.22
CA ASP A 153 33.91 -23.28 -23.81
C ASP A 153 33.92 -22.04 -22.91
N ASP A 154 33.83 -20.82 -23.46
CA ASP A 154 33.78 -19.61 -22.64
C ASP A 154 32.43 -19.52 -21.91
N PRO A 155 32.39 -19.03 -20.67
CA PRO A 155 31.14 -18.79 -19.97
C PRO A 155 30.34 -17.65 -20.61
N VAL A 156 29.02 -17.76 -20.59
CA VAL A 156 28.14 -16.66 -21.00
C VAL A 156 28.25 -15.55 -19.97
N SER A 157 28.66 -14.35 -20.39
CA SER A 157 28.84 -13.20 -19.49
C SER A 157 27.57 -12.35 -19.39
N TRP A 158 27.35 -11.72 -18.24
CA TRP A 158 26.27 -10.74 -18.06
C TRP A 158 26.40 -9.55 -19.02
N SER A 159 25.25 -9.00 -19.42
CA SER A 159 25.14 -7.91 -20.40
C SER A 159 25.56 -8.28 -21.83
N SER A 160 25.84 -9.55 -22.10
CA SER A 160 26.09 -10.03 -23.46
C SER A 160 24.82 -9.93 -24.31
N TYR A 161 25.02 -9.67 -25.60
CA TYR A 161 23.97 -9.73 -26.60
C TYR A 161 23.97 -11.11 -27.24
N VAL A 162 22.84 -11.80 -27.11
CA VAL A 162 22.65 -13.19 -27.54
C VAL A 162 21.50 -13.29 -28.52
N ARG A 163 21.55 -14.31 -29.38
CA ARG A 163 20.40 -14.76 -30.17
C ARG A 163 19.91 -16.06 -29.58
N LEU A 164 18.59 -16.24 -29.59
CA LEU A 164 17.95 -17.42 -29.04
C LEU A 164 17.57 -18.36 -30.18
N GLN A 165 18.13 -19.57 -30.18
CA GLN A 165 17.74 -20.64 -31.08
C GLN A 165 16.90 -21.66 -30.32
N HIS A 166 15.70 -21.93 -30.80
CA HIS A 166 14.83 -22.97 -30.27
C HIS A 166 15.20 -24.33 -30.88
N ILE A 167 15.61 -25.27 -30.03
CA ILE A 167 16.18 -26.55 -30.47
C ILE A 167 15.13 -27.46 -31.13
N CYS A 168 13.94 -27.56 -30.55
CA CYS A 168 12.93 -28.52 -31.01
C CYS A 168 12.46 -28.24 -32.44
N THR A 169 12.31 -26.96 -32.81
CA THR A 169 11.86 -26.56 -34.16
C THR A 169 12.99 -26.08 -35.05
N ASN A 170 14.22 -25.99 -34.52
CA ASN A 170 15.40 -25.44 -35.17
C ASN A 170 15.15 -24.04 -35.78
N THR A 171 14.51 -23.16 -35.01
CA THR A 171 14.18 -21.79 -35.44
C THR A 171 14.80 -20.75 -34.50
N TRP A 172 15.07 -19.57 -35.05
CA TRP A 172 15.55 -18.39 -34.33
C TRP A 172 14.38 -17.56 -33.84
N VAL A 173 14.52 -16.88 -32.70
CA VAL A 173 13.51 -15.97 -32.16
C VAL A 173 13.54 -14.64 -32.91
N HIS A 174 12.36 -14.14 -33.33
CA HIS A 174 12.20 -12.84 -33.99
C HIS A 174 11.04 -12.03 -33.41
N SER A 175 11.23 -10.72 -33.33
CA SER A 175 10.21 -9.74 -33.05
C SER A 175 9.20 -9.65 -34.21
N THR A 176 7.93 -9.42 -33.86
CA THR A 176 6.86 -9.17 -34.84
C THR A 176 6.13 -7.88 -34.50
N ASN A 177 5.48 -7.27 -35.49
CA ASN A 177 4.64 -6.08 -35.26
C ASN A 177 3.18 -6.45 -34.96
N ILE A 178 2.88 -7.74 -34.81
CA ILE A 178 1.54 -8.24 -34.48
C ILE A 178 1.22 -7.83 -33.05
N LYS A 179 0.21 -6.95 -32.90
CA LYS A 179 -0.32 -6.56 -31.61
C LYS A 179 -1.28 -7.64 -31.13
N LEU A 180 -1.10 -8.11 -29.89
CA LEU A 180 -2.08 -9.00 -29.25
C LEU A 180 -3.40 -8.27 -28.98
N ASP A 181 -3.34 -6.95 -28.78
CA ASP A 181 -4.49 -6.07 -28.59
C ASP A 181 -4.36 -4.81 -29.46
N PRO A 182 -5.18 -4.66 -30.50
CA PRO A 182 -5.21 -3.43 -31.29
C PRO A 182 -5.91 -2.27 -30.55
N ASP A 183 -6.77 -2.57 -29.57
CA ASP A 183 -7.64 -1.59 -28.89
C ASP A 183 -7.14 -1.12 -27.50
N ASP A 184 -6.07 -1.71 -26.96
CA ASP A 184 -5.50 -1.35 -25.64
C ASP A 184 -4.33 -0.36 -25.80
N ASP A 185 -4.27 0.65 -24.93
CA ASP A 185 -3.16 1.62 -24.85
C ASP A 185 -1.82 0.94 -24.51
N ASN A 186 -1.87 -0.20 -23.81
CA ASN A 186 -0.69 -1.02 -23.54
C ASN A 186 -0.41 -1.98 -24.70
N VAL A 187 0.43 -1.53 -25.63
CA VAL A 187 0.78 -2.33 -26.80
C VAL A 187 1.66 -3.53 -26.41
N ARG A 188 1.09 -4.73 -26.56
CA ARG A 188 1.76 -6.03 -26.40
C ARG A 188 2.07 -6.59 -27.78
N PHE A 189 3.33 -6.82 -28.08
CA PHE A 189 3.77 -7.37 -29.36
C PHE A 189 4.07 -8.85 -29.24
N LYS A 190 3.50 -9.64 -30.14
CA LYS A 190 3.76 -11.07 -30.22
C LYS A 190 5.20 -11.32 -30.69
N ILE A 191 5.75 -12.46 -30.31
CA ILE A 191 7.10 -12.87 -30.69
C ILE A 191 6.99 -14.17 -31.49
N GLY A 192 7.61 -14.17 -32.65
CA GLY A 192 7.65 -15.31 -33.56
C GLY A 192 8.98 -16.04 -33.48
N CYS A 193 9.04 -17.21 -34.11
CA CYS A 193 10.30 -17.87 -34.44
C CYS A 193 10.30 -18.26 -35.91
N ALA A 194 11.47 -18.16 -36.55
CA ALA A 194 11.66 -18.42 -37.97
C ALA A 194 12.96 -19.17 -38.28
N LEU A 195 13.04 -19.82 -39.44
CA LEU A 195 14.22 -20.60 -39.82
C LEU A 195 15.43 -19.71 -40.18
N MET A 196 15.18 -18.50 -40.67
CA MET A 196 16.21 -17.60 -41.16
C MET A 196 16.84 -16.83 -40.00
N LYS A 197 18.15 -17.01 -39.78
CA LYS A 197 18.90 -16.23 -38.78
C LYS A 197 19.01 -14.77 -39.22
N GLU A 198 18.61 -13.83 -38.36
CA GLU A 198 18.83 -12.40 -38.57
C GLU A 198 19.75 -11.80 -37.51
N ASP A 199 20.74 -11.02 -37.95
CA ASP A 199 21.76 -10.50 -37.05
C ASP A 199 21.24 -9.43 -36.08
N ARG A 200 20.17 -8.71 -36.46
CA ARG A 200 19.57 -7.60 -35.70
C ARG A 200 18.66 -8.07 -34.56
N GLU A 201 18.23 -9.32 -34.59
CA GLU A 201 17.31 -9.92 -33.63
C GLU A 201 18.11 -10.47 -32.44
N ALA A 202 18.64 -9.55 -31.64
CA ALA A 202 19.48 -9.85 -30.48
C ALA A 202 18.84 -9.38 -29.17
N PHE A 203 18.97 -10.21 -28.14
CA PHE A 203 18.56 -9.92 -26.77
C PHE A 203 19.77 -9.65 -25.90
N GLN A 204 19.73 -8.58 -25.13
CA GLN A 204 20.67 -8.34 -24.06
C GLN A 204 20.22 -9.10 -22.80
N ILE A 205 21.13 -9.87 -22.20
CA ILE A 205 20.90 -10.52 -20.90
C ILE A 205 21.25 -9.53 -19.79
N GLY A 206 20.25 -8.92 -19.18
CA GLY A 206 20.41 -8.00 -18.05
C GLY A 206 20.35 -8.72 -16.71
N HIS A 207 21.44 -8.75 -15.96
CA HIS A 207 21.49 -9.32 -14.61
C HIS A 207 20.60 -8.54 -13.63
N VAL A 208 19.90 -9.25 -12.75
CA VAL A 208 19.02 -8.68 -11.73
C VAL A 208 19.63 -8.86 -10.35
N SER A 209 19.60 -7.80 -9.54
CA SER A 209 20.15 -7.87 -8.17
C SER A 209 19.38 -8.87 -7.31
N PRO A 210 20.06 -9.72 -6.52
CA PRO A 210 19.40 -10.61 -5.56
C PRO A 210 18.51 -9.87 -4.54
N ASN A 211 18.77 -8.59 -4.27
CA ASN A 211 17.92 -7.78 -3.40
C ASN A 211 16.55 -7.50 -4.04
N GLU A 212 16.51 -7.28 -5.36
CA GLU A 212 15.26 -7.06 -6.08
C GLU A 212 14.41 -8.33 -6.10
N VAL A 213 15.05 -9.49 -6.24
CA VAL A 213 14.41 -10.81 -6.18
C VAL A 213 13.80 -11.04 -4.79
N ARG A 214 14.59 -10.87 -3.72
CA ARG A 214 14.09 -11.01 -2.34
C ARG A 214 12.93 -10.07 -2.03
N ASP A 215 12.99 -8.84 -2.52
CA ASP A 215 11.90 -7.86 -2.35
C ASP A 215 10.61 -8.32 -3.07
N LEU A 216 10.73 -8.93 -4.24
CA LEU A 216 9.61 -9.49 -4.99
C LEU A 216 9.03 -10.73 -4.31
N ASP A 217 9.87 -11.66 -3.88
CA ASP A 217 9.45 -12.89 -3.18
C ASP A 217 8.68 -12.53 -1.90
N PHE A 218 9.21 -11.60 -1.11
CA PHE A 218 8.52 -11.08 0.06
C PHE A 218 7.13 -10.53 -0.29
N ALA A 219 7.01 -9.74 -1.37
CA ALA A 219 5.73 -9.17 -1.78
C ALA A 219 4.74 -10.24 -2.26
N ASN A 220 5.21 -11.26 -2.99
CA ASN A 220 4.40 -12.37 -3.48
C ASN A 220 3.88 -13.23 -2.33
N ASP A 221 4.77 -13.65 -1.43
CA ASP A 221 4.43 -14.47 -0.27
C ASP A 221 3.45 -13.74 0.66
N ALA A 222 3.70 -12.44 0.90
CA ALA A 222 2.79 -11.60 1.67
C ALA A 222 1.41 -11.53 1.00
N ALA A 223 1.34 -11.32 -0.32
CA ALA A 223 0.06 -11.25 -1.03
C ALA A 223 -0.72 -12.57 -0.96
N GLN A 224 -0.05 -13.71 -1.16
CA GLN A 224 -0.66 -15.04 -1.13
C GLN A 224 -1.11 -15.42 0.28
N TYR A 225 -0.30 -15.12 1.30
CA TYR A 225 -0.66 -15.33 2.69
C TYR A 225 -1.89 -14.51 3.07
N LEU A 226 -1.91 -13.22 2.74
CA LEU A 226 -3.06 -12.35 3.00
C LEU A 226 -4.31 -12.84 2.27
N ASP A 227 -4.21 -13.27 1.00
CA ASP A 227 -5.32 -13.82 0.24
C ASP A 227 -5.96 -15.05 0.92
N THR A 228 -5.11 -15.95 1.41
CA THR A 228 -5.51 -17.18 2.12
C THR A 228 -6.25 -16.85 3.41
N ILE A 229 -5.70 -15.93 4.20
CA ILE A 229 -6.26 -15.54 5.50
C ILE A 229 -7.57 -14.75 5.31
N VAL A 230 -7.61 -13.79 4.39
CA VAL A 230 -8.82 -13.02 4.09
C VAL A 230 -9.94 -13.92 3.61
N SER A 231 -9.63 -14.91 2.77
CA SER A 231 -10.62 -15.88 2.29
C SER A 231 -11.16 -16.76 3.43
N LYS A 232 -10.36 -17.04 4.47
CA LYS A 232 -10.86 -17.68 5.70
C LYS A 232 -11.75 -16.71 6.49
N TRP A 233 -11.39 -15.43 6.59
CA TRP A 233 -12.18 -14.44 7.31
C TRP A 233 -13.54 -14.17 6.66
N ASP A 234 -13.58 -14.15 5.32
CA ASP A 234 -14.81 -14.09 4.51
C ASP A 234 -15.78 -15.23 4.87
N LYS A 235 -15.25 -16.45 5.08
CA LYS A 235 -16.06 -17.66 5.33
C LYS A 235 -16.48 -17.84 6.79
N PHE A 236 -15.53 -17.68 7.72
CA PHE A 236 -15.73 -18.05 9.13
C PHE A 236 -15.96 -16.83 10.04
N GLY A 237 -15.64 -15.62 9.58
CA GLY A 237 -15.62 -14.41 10.39
C GLY A 237 -14.42 -14.35 11.34
N ILE A 238 -13.86 -13.14 11.53
CA ILE A 238 -12.64 -12.92 12.34
C ILE A 238 -12.74 -13.43 13.79
N MET A 239 -13.95 -13.52 14.35
CA MET A 239 -14.20 -14.00 15.71
C MET A 239 -13.84 -15.48 15.88
N ASN A 240 -14.03 -16.29 14.83
CA ASN A 240 -13.84 -17.74 14.86
C ASN A 240 -12.42 -18.16 14.42
N VAL A 241 -11.58 -17.19 14.07
CA VAL A 241 -10.20 -17.39 13.65
C VAL A 241 -9.30 -17.55 14.88
N GLN A 242 -8.23 -18.33 14.76
CA GLN A 242 -7.30 -18.55 15.86
C GLN A 242 -6.57 -17.25 16.24
N ALA A 243 -6.29 -17.05 17.53
CA ALA A 243 -5.58 -15.87 18.00
C ALA A 243 -4.18 -15.74 17.39
N ASN A 244 -3.51 -16.87 17.15
CA ASN A 244 -2.20 -16.89 16.49
C ASN A 244 -2.28 -16.36 15.05
N GLU A 245 -3.28 -16.79 14.26
CA GLU A 245 -3.47 -16.30 12.88
C GLU A 245 -3.68 -14.77 12.85
N ARG A 246 -4.47 -14.21 13.77
CA ARG A 246 -4.62 -12.75 13.90
C ARG A 246 -3.31 -12.05 14.24
N LYS A 247 -2.50 -12.64 15.14
CA LYS A 247 -1.19 -12.11 15.51
C LYS A 247 -0.20 -12.13 14.33
N GLN A 248 -0.19 -13.20 13.54
CA GLN A 248 0.64 -13.31 12.35
C GLN A 248 0.29 -12.27 11.29
N VAL A 249 -1.00 -11.98 11.08
CA VAL A 249 -1.41 -10.88 10.17
C VAL A 249 -0.91 -9.53 10.67
N MET A 250 -1.01 -9.23 11.97
CA MET A 250 -0.47 -7.98 12.51
C MET A 250 1.05 -7.87 12.30
N LEU A 251 1.80 -8.95 12.55
CA LEU A 251 3.25 -8.98 12.31
C LEU A 251 3.59 -8.76 10.84
N LEU A 252 2.93 -9.47 9.93
CA LEU A 252 3.15 -9.30 8.49
C LEU A 252 2.83 -7.87 8.01
N LEU A 253 1.73 -7.28 8.47
CA LEU A 253 1.40 -5.89 8.11
C LEU A 253 2.44 -4.90 8.66
N SER A 254 2.96 -5.14 9.86
CA SER A 254 4.09 -4.36 10.39
C SER A 254 5.35 -4.53 9.54
N ASP A 255 5.68 -5.76 9.14
CA ASP A 255 6.84 -6.04 8.29
C ASP A 255 6.71 -5.36 6.91
N ILE A 256 5.50 -5.25 6.35
CA ILE A 256 5.25 -4.48 5.13
C ILE A 256 5.54 -2.98 5.32
N ILE A 257 5.29 -2.42 6.51
CA ILE A 257 5.64 -1.02 6.82
C ILE A 257 7.17 -0.84 6.84
N TYR A 258 7.90 -1.73 7.52
CA TYR A 258 9.37 -1.72 7.54
C TYR A 258 9.97 -1.93 6.15
N PHE A 259 9.39 -2.84 5.37
CA PHE A 259 9.73 -3.08 3.97
C PHE A 259 9.60 -1.80 3.15
N LEU A 260 8.48 -1.08 3.26
CA LEU A 260 8.29 0.20 2.56
C LEU A 260 9.25 1.29 3.03
N ALA A 261 9.60 1.30 4.32
CA ALA A 261 10.55 2.25 4.89
C ALA A 261 12.02 1.95 4.56
N CYS A 262 12.31 0.78 3.98
CA CYS A 262 13.69 0.30 3.76
C CYS A 262 14.50 0.21 5.05
N GLN A 263 13.85 -0.21 6.13
CA GLN A 263 14.46 -0.38 7.44
C GLN A 263 14.32 -1.83 7.89
N GLU A 264 15.28 -2.32 8.67
CA GLU A 264 15.15 -3.60 9.35
C GLU A 264 14.15 -3.47 10.52
N ASN A 265 13.39 -4.54 10.76
CA ASN A 265 12.44 -4.56 11.86
C ASN A 265 13.20 -4.75 13.18
N ASN A 266 13.45 -3.64 13.87
CA ASN A 266 14.16 -3.62 15.15
C ASN A 266 13.25 -3.91 16.36
N GLY A 267 11.98 -4.29 16.13
CA GLY A 267 10.99 -4.49 17.18
C GLY A 267 10.35 -3.20 17.72
N SER A 268 10.65 -2.04 17.13
CA SER A 268 9.96 -0.78 17.41
C SER A 268 8.50 -0.80 16.94
N ASP A 269 7.68 0.09 17.46
CA ASP A 269 6.29 0.21 17.02
C ASP A 269 6.23 0.61 15.54
N ALA A 270 5.49 -0.17 14.73
CA ALA A 270 5.32 0.07 13.32
C ALA A 270 4.61 1.41 13.03
N PHE A 271 3.86 1.96 14.00
CA PHE A 271 3.22 3.26 13.86
C PHE A 271 4.20 4.44 13.90
N ASP A 272 5.35 4.28 14.54
CA ASP A 272 6.38 5.32 14.70
C ASP A 272 7.36 5.38 13.52
N VAL A 273 7.33 4.37 12.65
CA VAL A 273 8.21 4.28 11.49
C VAL A 273 7.94 5.44 10.53
N GLN A 274 8.98 6.23 10.26
CA GLN A 274 8.94 7.32 9.29
C GLN A 274 9.74 6.97 8.04
N ILE A 275 9.13 7.24 6.88
CA ILE A 275 9.81 7.09 5.59
C ILE A 275 10.51 8.40 5.28
N LEU A 276 11.83 8.43 5.49
CA LEU A 276 12.67 9.57 5.13
C LEU A 276 12.91 9.64 3.61
N LYS A 277 13.11 8.49 2.97
CA LYS A 277 13.33 8.36 1.53
C LYS A 277 12.51 7.20 0.96
N PRO A 278 11.42 7.46 0.22
CA PRO A 278 10.56 6.40 -0.30
C PRO A 278 11.27 5.61 -1.42
N ASN A 279 11.19 4.27 -1.34
CA ASN A 279 11.66 3.39 -2.41
C ASN A 279 10.54 3.11 -3.41
N ARG A 280 10.69 3.68 -4.61
CA ARG A 280 9.69 3.60 -5.68
C ARG A 280 9.45 2.18 -6.21
N GLU A 281 10.50 1.35 -6.24
CA GLU A 281 10.37 -0.04 -6.72
C GLU A 281 9.61 -0.89 -5.69
N ARG A 282 9.88 -0.74 -4.39
CA ARG A 282 9.08 -1.42 -3.35
C ARG A 282 7.62 -0.99 -3.34
N GLN A 283 7.35 0.32 -3.45
CA GLN A 283 5.98 0.83 -3.59
C GLN A 283 5.28 0.26 -4.83
N LYS A 284 6.02 0.02 -5.91
CA LYS A 284 5.50 -0.60 -7.13
C LYS A 284 5.21 -2.08 -6.94
N LEU A 285 6.05 -2.83 -6.23
CA LEU A 285 5.79 -4.23 -5.88
C LEU A 285 4.50 -4.40 -5.08
N ILE A 286 4.24 -3.55 -4.07
CA ILE A 286 2.99 -3.59 -3.29
C ILE A 286 1.73 -3.44 -4.18
N ARG A 287 1.86 -2.76 -5.32
CA ARG A 287 0.76 -2.59 -6.30
C ARG A 287 0.66 -3.74 -7.28
N GLU A 288 1.78 -4.08 -7.93
CA GLU A 288 1.82 -5.07 -9.00
C GLU A 288 1.54 -6.49 -8.45
N GLN A 289 1.96 -6.78 -7.22
CA GLN A 289 1.71 -8.07 -6.55
C GLN A 289 0.39 -8.12 -5.77
N ASN A 290 -0.57 -7.23 -6.09
CA ASN A 290 -1.92 -7.24 -5.53
C ASN A 290 -2.04 -7.11 -4.00
N ILE A 291 -0.98 -6.72 -3.27
CA ILE A 291 -1.07 -6.50 -1.82
C ILE A 291 -2.14 -5.46 -1.50
N LEU A 292 -2.20 -4.35 -2.25
CA LEU A 292 -3.25 -3.33 -2.05
C LEU A 292 -4.68 -3.88 -2.19
N LYS A 293 -4.90 -4.79 -3.15
CA LYS A 293 -6.19 -5.45 -3.33
C LYS A 293 -6.54 -6.27 -2.07
N GLN A 294 -5.56 -6.96 -1.50
CA GLN A 294 -5.76 -7.72 -0.25
C GLN A 294 -6.02 -6.80 0.95
N LEU A 295 -5.32 -5.66 1.08
CA LEU A 295 -5.59 -4.67 2.12
C LEU A 295 -7.03 -4.15 2.08
N PHE A 296 -7.54 -3.81 0.89
CA PHE A 296 -8.94 -3.38 0.76
C PHE A 296 -9.94 -4.50 1.07
N ARG A 297 -9.63 -5.75 0.71
CA ARG A 297 -10.47 -6.88 1.10
C ARG A 297 -10.49 -7.06 2.62
N ILE A 298 -9.34 -6.98 3.30
CA ILE A 298 -9.26 -6.98 4.77
C ILE A 298 -10.21 -5.93 5.34
N LEU A 299 -10.08 -4.67 4.91
CA LEU A 299 -10.90 -3.57 5.41
C LEU A 299 -12.40 -3.83 5.18
N ARG A 300 -12.79 -4.39 4.03
CA ARG A 300 -14.18 -4.72 3.71
C ARG A 300 -14.75 -5.81 4.62
N VAL A 301 -13.98 -6.87 4.87
CA VAL A 301 -14.40 -7.98 5.74
C VAL A 301 -14.58 -7.51 7.18
N LEU A 302 -13.75 -6.58 7.63
CA LEU A 302 -13.80 -6.07 9.00
C LEU A 302 -14.88 -4.98 9.21
N LYS A 303 -15.33 -4.32 8.13
CA LYS A 303 -16.29 -3.20 8.22
C LYS A 303 -17.61 -3.56 8.93
N PRO A 304 -18.34 -4.64 8.59
CA PRO A 304 -19.62 -4.96 9.24
C PRO A 304 -19.49 -5.13 10.76
N ARG A 305 -18.33 -5.63 11.22
CA ARG A 305 -18.07 -5.80 12.65
C ARG A 305 -17.75 -4.47 13.34
N LEU A 306 -17.02 -3.58 12.67
CA LEU A 306 -16.81 -2.21 13.17
C LEU A 306 -18.13 -1.45 13.32
N GLU A 307 -19.08 -1.63 12.39
CA GLU A 307 -20.42 -1.03 12.46
C GLU A 307 -21.23 -1.52 13.66
N LEU A 308 -21.17 -2.81 13.96
CA LEU A 308 -21.86 -3.42 15.11
C LEU A 308 -21.35 -2.83 16.44
N GLU A 309 -20.02 -2.72 16.60
CA GLU A 309 -19.37 -2.12 17.78
C GLU A 309 -19.78 -0.65 17.98
N ARG A 310 -19.86 0.12 16.89
CA ARG A 310 -20.28 1.54 16.96
C ARG A 310 -21.76 1.68 17.34
N SER A 311 -22.59 0.71 16.97
CA SER A 311 -24.02 0.71 17.31
C SER A 311 -24.24 0.36 18.78
N ASN A 312 -23.50 -0.63 19.30
CA ASN A 312 -23.53 -1.01 20.72
C ASN A 312 -23.02 0.11 21.64
N THR A 313 -21.96 0.82 21.24
CA THR A 313 -21.43 1.96 22.02
C THR A 313 -22.37 3.17 22.04
N LYS A 314 -23.25 3.33 21.04
CA LYS A 314 -24.29 4.38 21.04
C LYS A 314 -25.45 4.09 21.99
N SER A 315 -25.87 2.82 22.14
CA SER A 315 -26.97 2.48 23.06
C SER A 315 -26.58 2.67 24.54
N VAL A 316 -25.32 2.41 24.88
CA VAL A 316 -24.79 2.60 26.24
C VAL A 316 -24.65 4.08 26.61
N LYS A 317 -24.37 4.97 25.65
CA LYS A 317 -24.28 6.42 25.92
C LYS A 317 -25.64 7.12 26.01
N SER A 318 -26.72 6.50 25.52
CA SER A 318 -28.07 7.07 25.61
C SER A 318 -28.79 6.78 26.94
N SER A 319 -28.24 5.94 27.81
CA SER A 319 -28.86 5.63 29.13
C SER A 319 -28.43 6.57 30.27
N ASP A 320 -27.44 7.44 30.06
CA ASP A 320 -26.93 8.35 31.10
C ASP A 320 -27.30 9.81 30.82
N PHE A 321 -28.57 10.13 30.56
CA PHE A 321 -29.07 11.51 30.69
C PHE A 321 -30.61 11.59 30.75
N SER A 322 -31.20 11.14 31.86
CA SER A 322 -32.44 11.75 32.40
C SER A 322 -32.79 11.15 33.77
N HIS A 323 -32.55 11.90 34.84
CA HIS A 323 -33.38 11.78 36.04
C HIS A 323 -34.77 12.33 35.70
N THR A 324 -35.81 11.49 35.76
CA THR A 324 -36.95 11.60 36.69
C THR A 324 -38.04 10.57 36.33
N ASN A 325 -38.55 9.92 37.38
CA ASN A 325 -39.83 9.19 37.51
C ASN A 325 -39.95 7.75 36.97
N SER A 326 -40.04 6.84 37.94
CA SER A 326 -40.53 5.46 37.93
C SER A 326 -41.92 5.34 37.24
N PRO A 327 -42.38 4.15 36.79
CA PRO A 327 -42.72 3.07 37.73
C PRO A 327 -42.57 1.59 37.25
N THR A 328 -42.69 0.71 38.26
CA THR A 328 -43.23 -0.66 38.25
C THR A 328 -42.37 -1.85 37.80
N MET A 329 -41.88 -2.53 38.83
CA MET A 329 -41.65 -3.97 38.99
C MET A 329 -42.53 -4.88 38.10
N LEU A 330 -41.88 -5.82 37.41
CA LEU A 330 -42.38 -7.18 37.22
C LEU A 330 -41.20 -8.14 37.18
N ASN A 331 -41.26 -9.11 38.11
CA ASN A 331 -40.29 -10.15 38.39
C ASN A 331 -39.80 -10.91 37.15
N ASN A 332 -38.51 -11.26 37.16
CA ASN A 332 -38.09 -12.64 37.06
C ASN A 332 -36.65 -12.81 37.57
N ASP A 333 -36.57 -13.18 38.85
CA ASP A 333 -35.43 -13.87 39.43
C ASP A 333 -35.24 -15.22 38.73
N GLN A 334 -34.17 -15.36 37.96
CA GLN A 334 -33.41 -16.60 37.75
C GLN A 334 -32.35 -16.35 36.68
N TYR A 335 -31.11 -16.07 37.10
CA TYR A 335 -29.83 -16.46 36.45
C TYR A 335 -28.68 -15.77 37.22
N ILE A 336 -28.44 -16.20 38.46
CA ILE A 336 -27.17 -15.95 39.16
C ILE A 336 -26.45 -17.29 39.27
N SER A 337 -25.76 -17.67 38.19
CA SER A 337 -24.74 -18.73 38.16
C SER A 337 -24.01 -18.80 36.81
N SER A 338 -23.37 -17.70 36.38
CA SER A 338 -22.39 -17.72 35.26
C SER A 338 -21.48 -16.47 35.19
N SER A 339 -21.16 -15.82 36.31
CA SER A 339 -20.41 -14.55 36.32
C SER A 339 -18.94 -14.67 35.86
N SER A 340 -18.28 -15.82 36.03
CA SER A 340 -16.89 -16.04 35.59
C SER A 340 -16.77 -16.33 34.10
N GLN A 341 -17.69 -17.11 33.52
CA GLN A 341 -17.68 -17.41 32.08
C GLN A 341 -18.07 -16.20 31.22
N GLN A 342 -18.96 -15.33 31.71
CA GLN A 342 -19.35 -14.12 30.98
C GLN A 342 -18.21 -13.08 30.93
N GLN A 343 -17.46 -12.89 32.02
CA GLN A 343 -16.29 -12.00 32.06
C GLN A 343 -15.16 -12.43 31.11
N ASP A 344 -14.86 -13.73 31.03
CA ASP A 344 -13.85 -14.26 30.11
C ASP A 344 -14.25 -14.09 28.65
N VAL A 345 -15.54 -14.24 28.35
CA VAL A 345 -16.10 -14.02 27.01
C VAL A 345 -15.97 -12.54 26.62
N ASP A 346 -16.37 -11.62 27.50
CA ASP A 346 -16.27 -10.17 27.26
C ASP A 346 -14.81 -9.68 27.10
N ALA A 347 -13.88 -10.21 27.90
CA ALA A 347 -12.45 -9.91 27.77
C ALA A 347 -11.88 -10.41 26.42
N ARG A 348 -12.31 -11.59 25.97
CA ARG A 348 -11.92 -12.15 24.67
C ARG A 348 -12.50 -11.33 23.51
N TYR A 349 -13.76 -10.90 23.59
CA TYR A 349 -14.37 -9.99 22.62
C TYR A 349 -13.61 -8.66 22.52
N SER A 350 -13.34 -8.02 23.66
CA SER A 350 -12.57 -6.77 23.73
C SER A 350 -11.18 -6.90 23.09
N THR A 351 -10.48 -8.00 23.38
CA THR A 351 -9.16 -8.30 22.80
C THR A 351 -9.22 -8.45 21.28
N ILE A 352 -10.22 -9.17 20.76
CA ILE A 352 -10.38 -9.37 19.32
C ILE A 352 -10.74 -8.06 18.62
N THR A 353 -11.60 -7.23 19.22
CA THR A 353 -11.95 -5.91 18.71
C THR A 353 -10.73 -4.99 18.68
N PHE A 354 -9.88 -5.02 19.70
CA PHE A 354 -8.62 -4.28 19.70
C PHE A 354 -7.69 -4.75 18.57
N GLN A 355 -7.48 -6.05 18.43
CA GLN A 355 -6.67 -6.62 17.34
C GLN A 355 -7.22 -6.24 15.96
N MET A 356 -8.54 -6.28 15.78
CA MET A 356 -9.19 -5.87 14.54
C MET A 356 -8.93 -4.40 14.21
N LYS A 357 -9.08 -3.50 15.20
CA LYS A 357 -8.76 -2.07 15.01
C LYS A 357 -7.29 -1.88 14.66
N THR A 358 -6.38 -2.57 15.33
CA THR A 358 -4.94 -2.51 15.05
C THR A 358 -4.62 -2.98 13.63
N ILE A 359 -5.22 -4.08 13.17
CA ILE A 359 -5.09 -4.57 11.79
C ILE A 359 -5.54 -3.49 10.80
N CYS A 360 -6.70 -2.87 11.03
CA CYS A 360 -7.18 -1.77 10.18
C CYS A 360 -6.22 -0.57 10.18
N ARG A 361 -5.70 -0.17 11.34
CA ARG A 361 -4.72 0.93 11.47
C ARG A 361 -3.46 0.65 10.67
N LEU A 362 -2.93 -0.58 10.73
CA LEU A 362 -1.78 -1.00 9.94
C LEU A 362 -2.08 -0.96 8.44
N CYS A 363 -3.24 -1.45 8.00
CA CYS A 363 -3.66 -1.36 6.60
C CYS A 363 -3.68 0.10 6.10
N TYR A 364 -4.27 1.01 6.86
CA TYR A 364 -4.30 2.44 6.53
C TYR A 364 -2.91 3.08 6.53
N ARG A 365 -2.04 2.70 7.47
CA ARG A 365 -0.65 3.15 7.50
C ARG A 365 0.13 2.73 6.27
N ILE A 366 0.00 1.46 5.84
CA ILE A 366 0.59 0.95 4.60
C ILE A 366 0.05 1.74 3.39
N LEU A 367 -1.27 1.95 3.32
CA LEU A 367 -1.90 2.73 2.26
C LEU A 367 -1.33 4.16 2.20
N LYS A 368 -1.14 4.83 3.34
CA LYS A 368 -0.53 6.17 3.42
C LYS A 368 0.90 6.16 2.87
N HIS A 369 1.73 5.21 3.27
CA HIS A 369 3.11 5.10 2.80
C HIS A 369 3.24 4.76 1.31
N CYS A 370 2.28 4.00 0.76
CA CYS A 370 2.22 3.72 -0.68
C CYS A 370 1.95 4.96 -1.54
N GLN A 371 1.49 6.07 -0.94
CA GLN A 371 1.16 7.33 -1.64
C GLN A 371 2.24 8.40 -1.53
N GLN A 372 3.12 8.34 -0.53
CA GLN A 372 4.11 9.37 -0.26
C GLN A 372 5.04 9.61 -1.46
N GLU A 373 5.21 10.88 -1.83
CA GLU A 373 6.00 11.39 -2.97
C GLU A 373 5.65 10.82 -4.35
N TYR A 374 4.50 10.18 -4.49
CA TYR A 374 4.06 9.66 -5.78
C TYR A 374 3.50 10.78 -6.71
N ARG A 375 3.64 12.07 -6.36
CA ARG A 375 3.28 13.22 -7.23
C ARG A 375 4.31 14.34 -7.34
N LYS A 376 4.42 14.77 -8.61
CA LYS A 376 5.03 15.97 -9.18
C LYS A 376 6.56 16.02 -9.14
N ASN A 377 7.20 15.37 -10.12
CA ASN A 377 8.02 16.05 -11.14
C ASN A 377 8.63 15.03 -12.11
N GLN A 378 8.46 15.29 -13.41
CA GLN A 378 8.98 14.52 -14.55
C GLN A 378 8.46 13.08 -14.56
N VAL A 379 7.36 12.74 -15.21
CA VAL A 379 7.10 12.90 -16.64
C VAL A 379 5.68 12.36 -16.88
N LYS A 380 5.00 12.72 -17.99
CA LYS A 380 3.80 12.04 -18.54
C LYS A 380 3.89 10.49 -18.63
N LEU A 381 5.07 9.91 -18.35
CA LEU A 381 5.55 8.54 -18.58
C LEU A 381 5.15 7.49 -17.53
N PHE A 382 4.53 7.87 -16.40
CA PHE A 382 4.04 6.92 -15.37
C PHE A 382 2.52 6.99 -15.20
N SER A 383 1.81 7.53 -16.19
CA SER A 383 0.36 7.71 -16.18
C SER A 383 -0.38 6.41 -15.86
N PHE A 384 0.08 5.26 -16.37
CA PHE A 384 -0.68 4.00 -16.26
C PHE A 384 -0.72 3.40 -14.84
N SER A 385 0.42 3.02 -14.23
CA SER A 385 0.42 2.42 -12.88
C SER A 385 -0.06 3.40 -11.79
N PHE A 386 0.08 4.70 -12.03
CA PHE A 386 -0.45 5.73 -11.15
C PHE A 386 -1.94 5.96 -11.31
N ASN A 387 -2.46 5.96 -12.54
CA ASN A 387 -3.89 5.96 -12.76
C ASN A 387 -4.51 4.67 -12.25
N LEU A 388 -3.83 3.52 -12.34
CA LEU A 388 -4.30 2.27 -11.75
C LEU A 388 -4.44 2.38 -10.22
N LEU A 389 -3.40 2.86 -9.52
CA LEU A 389 -3.47 3.08 -8.07
C LEU A 389 -4.57 4.08 -7.69
N LYS A 390 -4.66 5.19 -8.43
CA LYS A 390 -5.71 6.18 -8.20
C LYS A 390 -7.08 5.67 -8.53
N GLU A 391 -7.26 4.89 -9.58
CA GLU A 391 -8.55 4.32 -9.94
C GLU A 391 -8.95 3.25 -8.93
N THR A 392 -8.03 2.41 -8.48
CA THR A 392 -8.27 1.45 -7.40
C THR A 392 -8.69 2.19 -6.14
N ILE A 393 -7.92 3.18 -5.68
CA ILE A 393 -8.25 3.92 -4.46
C ILE A 393 -9.47 4.83 -4.64
N ALA A 394 -9.65 5.46 -5.81
CA ALA A 394 -10.81 6.30 -6.09
C ALA A 394 -12.11 5.50 -6.16
N LYS A 395 -12.06 4.25 -6.66
CA LYS A 395 -13.19 3.31 -6.60
C LYS A 395 -13.52 2.94 -5.15
N GLU A 396 -12.50 2.76 -4.32
CA GLU A 396 -12.67 2.48 -2.88
C GLU A 396 -12.83 3.74 -2.02
N PHE A 397 -12.86 4.94 -2.60
CA PHE A 397 -12.81 6.18 -1.83
C PHE A 397 -14.06 6.37 -0.98
N SER A 398 -15.25 6.11 -1.55
CA SER A 398 -16.52 6.10 -0.81
C SER A 398 -16.55 5.04 0.29
N PHE A 399 -15.87 3.91 0.06
CA PHE A 399 -15.70 2.90 1.08
C PHE A 399 -14.81 3.41 2.23
N MET A 400 -13.66 4.04 1.95
CA MET A 400 -12.79 4.62 2.97
C MET A 400 -13.50 5.73 3.77
N GLN A 401 -14.29 6.57 3.11
CA GLN A 401 -15.09 7.61 3.77
C GLN A 401 -16.07 7.02 4.78
N SER A 402 -16.67 5.87 4.46
CA SER A 402 -17.59 5.19 5.38
C SER A 402 -16.91 4.66 6.65
N GLN A 403 -15.57 4.59 6.69
CA GLN A 403 -14.80 4.10 7.82
C GLN A 403 -14.18 5.22 8.67
N ILE A 404 -14.52 6.49 8.40
CA ILE A 404 -14.07 7.61 9.22
C ILE A 404 -14.77 7.57 10.60
N GLY A 405 -13.97 7.71 11.66
CA GLY A 405 -14.46 7.77 13.03
C GLY A 405 -14.60 6.44 13.75
N TYR A 406 -14.15 5.33 13.15
CA TYR A 406 -13.99 4.04 13.85
C TYR A 406 -12.67 3.92 14.62
N ASP A 407 -11.87 5.00 14.65
CA ASP A 407 -10.58 5.07 15.34
C ASP A 407 -9.51 4.15 14.73
N ILE A 408 -9.49 4.10 13.39
CA ILE A 408 -8.63 3.21 12.60
C ILE A 408 -7.66 3.94 11.68
N LEU A 409 -7.43 5.25 11.88
CA LEU A 409 -6.53 6.09 11.08
C LEU A 409 -6.95 6.24 9.59
N ALA A 410 -8.24 6.08 9.30
CA ALA A 410 -8.78 6.28 7.97
C ALA A 410 -8.64 7.75 7.54
N GLU A 411 -8.95 8.65 8.46
CA GLU A 411 -8.84 10.10 8.34
C GLU A 411 -7.44 10.57 7.89
N ASP A 412 -6.38 10.16 8.58
CA ASP A 412 -4.99 10.49 8.23
C ASP A 412 -4.61 10.09 6.80
N THR A 413 -5.10 8.93 6.37
CA THR A 413 -4.79 8.37 5.04
C THR A 413 -5.54 9.11 3.95
N ILE A 414 -6.81 9.43 4.20
CA ILE A 414 -7.66 10.19 3.27
C ILE A 414 -7.12 11.61 3.10
N THR A 415 -6.76 12.30 4.18
CA THR A 415 -6.17 13.64 4.10
C THR A 415 -4.85 13.61 3.32
N ALA A 416 -3.98 12.64 3.58
CA ALA A 416 -2.74 12.46 2.83
C ALA A 416 -2.96 12.16 1.34
N LEU A 417 -4.01 11.40 0.98
CA LEU A 417 -4.40 11.09 -0.40
C LEU A 417 -4.92 12.33 -1.16
N LEU A 418 -5.61 13.21 -0.46
CA LEU A 418 -6.22 14.42 -1.00
C LEU A 418 -5.27 15.60 -1.05
N HIS A 419 -4.25 15.62 -0.18
CA HIS A 419 -3.24 16.65 -0.13
C HIS A 419 -2.63 16.88 -1.53
N ASN A 420 -2.60 18.14 -1.97
CA ASN A 420 -2.10 18.54 -3.29
C ASN A 420 -2.80 17.88 -4.51
N ASN A 421 -4.07 17.46 -4.38
CA ASN A 421 -4.83 16.85 -5.49
C ASN A 421 -6.22 17.47 -5.75
N LYS A 422 -6.22 18.70 -6.28
CA LYS A 422 -7.43 19.48 -6.62
C LYS A 422 -8.52 18.70 -7.35
N LYS A 423 -8.18 17.89 -8.36
CA LYS A 423 -9.17 17.11 -9.14
C LYS A 423 -9.91 16.05 -8.32
N LEU A 424 -9.23 15.38 -7.39
CA LEU A 424 -9.90 14.39 -6.53
C LEU A 424 -10.75 15.09 -5.47
N LEU A 425 -10.23 16.17 -4.90
CA LEU A 425 -10.95 17.02 -3.96
C LEU A 425 -12.28 17.51 -4.55
N GLU A 426 -12.27 18.08 -5.75
CA GLU A 426 -13.48 18.60 -6.40
C GLU A 426 -14.50 17.53 -6.82
N LYS A 427 -14.03 16.31 -7.10
CA LYS A 427 -14.89 15.21 -7.57
C LYS A 427 -15.51 14.39 -6.44
N HIS A 428 -14.78 14.17 -5.34
CA HIS A 428 -15.14 13.18 -4.34
C HIS A 428 -15.47 13.75 -2.95
N ILE A 429 -15.25 15.05 -2.71
CA ILE A 429 -15.70 15.72 -1.50
C ILE A 429 -17.05 16.38 -1.77
N THR A 430 -18.05 15.96 -1.00
CA THR A 430 -19.42 16.48 -0.99
C THR A 430 -19.79 16.98 0.40
N GLU A 431 -20.97 17.60 0.53
CA GLU A 431 -21.47 18.13 1.80
C GLU A 431 -21.63 17.02 2.87
N LYS A 432 -21.97 15.79 2.45
CA LYS A 432 -22.15 14.64 3.35
C LYS A 432 -20.88 14.28 4.12
N GLU A 433 -19.72 14.39 3.48
CA GLU A 433 -18.47 14.08 4.15
C GLU A 433 -18.04 15.16 5.12
N ILE A 434 -18.26 16.43 4.75
CA ILE A 434 -18.01 17.56 5.67
C ILE A 434 -18.91 17.41 6.91
N ASP A 435 -20.20 17.12 6.73
CA ASP A 435 -21.11 16.87 7.85
C ASP A 435 -20.67 15.68 8.70
N THR A 436 -20.08 14.66 8.09
CA THR A 436 -19.50 13.52 8.82
C THR A 436 -18.28 13.94 9.64
N PHE A 437 -17.36 14.72 9.08
CA PHE A 437 -16.21 15.28 9.81
C PHE A 437 -16.65 16.18 10.96
N VAL A 438 -17.64 17.06 10.74
CA VAL A 438 -18.19 17.95 11.77
C VAL A 438 -18.88 17.16 12.89
N ARG A 439 -19.64 16.11 12.55
CA ARG A 439 -20.21 15.20 13.55
C ARG A 439 -19.13 14.49 14.38
N LEU A 440 -18.04 14.06 13.75
CA LEU A 440 -16.92 13.41 14.45
C LEU A 440 -16.15 14.39 15.34
N LEU A 441 -15.96 15.63 14.87
CA LEU A 441 -15.40 16.72 15.66
C LEU A 441 -16.25 16.97 16.90
N ARG A 442 -17.59 16.94 16.78
CA ARG A 442 -18.52 17.05 17.91
C ARG A 442 -18.44 15.84 18.87
N GLU A 443 -18.35 14.62 18.34
CA GLU A 443 -18.28 13.37 19.13
C GLU A 443 -16.95 13.19 19.88
N LYS A 444 -15.82 13.54 19.26
CA LYS A 444 -14.46 13.29 19.78
C LYS A 444 -13.77 14.52 20.37
N ARG A 445 -14.14 15.74 19.94
CA ARG A 445 -13.47 17.02 20.29
C ARG A 445 -11.95 17.01 20.09
N ASP A 446 -11.47 16.29 19.07
CA ASP A 446 -10.05 16.21 18.71
C ASP A 446 -9.71 17.27 17.64
N CYS A 447 -8.65 18.05 17.88
CA CYS A 447 -8.19 19.12 16.99
C CYS A 447 -7.75 18.61 15.61
N LYS A 448 -7.33 17.33 15.51
CA LYS A 448 -6.89 16.72 14.23
C LYS A 448 -7.95 16.79 13.14
N PHE A 449 -9.24 16.73 13.49
CA PHE A 449 -10.30 16.86 12.50
C PHE A 449 -10.43 18.28 11.94
N LEU A 450 -10.05 19.31 12.71
CA LEU A 450 -9.94 20.69 12.21
C LEU A 450 -8.72 20.83 11.29
N GLU A 451 -7.58 20.21 11.64
CA GLU A 451 -6.41 20.17 10.76
C GLU A 451 -6.75 19.52 9.41
N TYR A 452 -7.48 18.40 9.41
CA TYR A 452 -7.93 17.78 8.16
C TYR A 452 -8.85 18.68 7.36
N LEU A 453 -9.82 19.37 7.99
CA LEU A 453 -10.69 20.33 7.28
C LEU A 453 -9.88 21.51 6.70
N SER A 454 -8.85 21.97 7.40
CA SER A 454 -7.91 22.98 6.90
C SER A 454 -7.15 22.49 5.68
N ASP A 455 -6.61 21.27 5.72
CA ASP A 455 -5.90 20.63 4.61
C ASP A 455 -6.79 20.42 3.37
N LEU A 456 -8.11 20.24 3.54
CA LEU A 456 -9.05 20.15 2.43
C LEU A 456 -9.30 21.50 1.73
N CYS A 457 -9.11 22.62 2.43
CA CYS A 457 -9.30 23.97 1.87
C CYS A 457 -8.21 24.35 0.86
N VAL A 458 -7.01 23.75 0.96
CA VAL A 458 -5.82 24.15 0.19
C VAL A 458 -5.28 22.97 -0.62
N SER A 459 -4.96 23.22 -1.88
CA SER A 459 -4.29 22.24 -2.73
C SER A 459 -3.21 22.89 -3.58
N SER A 460 -1.98 22.38 -3.51
CA SER A 460 -0.81 22.97 -4.20
C SER A 460 -0.65 24.46 -3.91
N ASN A 461 -0.84 24.85 -2.64
CA ASN A 461 -0.81 26.23 -2.18
C ASN A 461 -1.87 27.15 -2.86
N GLN A 462 -2.95 26.58 -3.38
CA GLN A 462 -4.10 27.31 -3.93
C GLN A 462 -5.37 26.96 -3.17
N ALA A 463 -6.19 27.96 -2.88
CA ALA A 463 -7.50 27.79 -2.26
C ALA A 463 -8.49 27.12 -3.22
N ILE A 464 -9.34 26.23 -2.68
CA ILE A 464 -10.46 25.61 -3.41
C ILE A 464 -11.76 26.24 -2.93
N ALA A 465 -12.21 27.28 -3.65
CA ALA A 465 -13.39 28.08 -3.28
C ALA A 465 -14.64 27.23 -3.01
N ARG A 466 -14.92 26.23 -3.86
CA ARG A 466 -16.08 25.34 -3.68
C ARG A 466 -16.05 24.58 -2.35
N ILE A 467 -14.89 24.07 -1.93
CA ILE A 467 -14.77 23.32 -0.68
C ILE A 467 -14.85 24.26 0.51
N GLN A 468 -14.19 25.41 0.43
CA GLN A 468 -14.26 26.45 1.46
C GLN A 468 -15.71 26.88 1.71
N GLU A 469 -16.50 27.11 0.66
CA GLU A 469 -17.91 27.50 0.80
C GLU A 469 -18.73 26.41 1.52
N MET A 470 -18.53 25.12 1.17
CA MET A 470 -19.23 24.02 1.85
C MET A 470 -18.83 23.91 3.33
N ILE A 471 -17.53 24.06 3.64
CA ILE A 471 -17.04 24.03 5.02
C ILE A 471 -17.58 25.22 5.81
N CYS A 472 -17.58 26.43 5.25
CA CYS A 472 -18.13 27.62 5.90
C CYS A 472 -19.63 27.43 6.23
N LYS A 473 -20.44 26.95 5.27
CA LYS A 473 -21.87 26.69 5.50
C LYS A 473 -22.12 25.63 6.58
N SER A 474 -21.37 24.54 6.57
CA SER A 474 -21.55 23.48 7.57
C SER A 474 -21.04 23.90 8.96
N VAL A 475 -19.84 24.46 9.06
CA VAL A 475 -19.20 24.78 10.35
C VAL A 475 -19.76 26.06 10.98
N LEU A 476 -19.87 27.15 10.23
CA LEU A 476 -20.21 28.47 10.79
C LEU A 476 -21.72 28.66 10.98
N GLU A 477 -22.55 28.17 10.07
CA GLU A 477 -24.01 28.37 10.13
C GLU A 477 -24.70 27.28 10.95
N LYS A 478 -24.45 26.00 10.61
CA LYS A 478 -25.19 24.87 11.19
C LYS A 478 -24.65 24.39 12.54
N ASN A 479 -23.36 24.61 12.84
CA ASN A 479 -22.67 23.98 13.97
C ASN A 479 -21.88 24.99 14.82
N SER A 480 -22.50 26.08 15.27
CA SER A 480 -21.81 27.10 16.07
C SER A 480 -21.36 26.64 17.48
N ASP A 481 -21.83 25.49 17.95
CA ASP A 481 -21.55 24.93 19.27
C ASP A 481 -20.17 24.26 19.40
N ILE A 482 -19.58 23.85 18.26
CA ILE A 482 -18.20 23.34 18.24
C ILE A 482 -17.16 24.47 18.25
N LEU A 483 -17.58 25.73 18.06
CA LEU A 483 -16.68 26.88 17.99
C LEU A 483 -16.44 27.49 19.37
N ILE A 484 -15.19 27.82 19.66
CA ILE A 484 -14.82 28.57 20.86
C ILE A 484 -15.18 30.04 20.66
N ARG A 485 -16.02 30.60 21.54
CA ARG A 485 -16.35 32.02 21.49
C ARG A 485 -15.26 32.81 22.19
N THR A 486 -14.61 33.71 21.46
CA THR A 486 -13.64 34.64 22.03
C THR A 486 -14.35 35.94 22.39
N LYS A 487 -14.26 36.37 23.65
CA LYS A 487 -14.82 37.64 24.13
C LYS A 487 -13.71 38.51 24.72
N LEU A 488 -13.79 39.81 24.45
CA LEU A 488 -12.97 40.82 25.10
C LEU A 488 -13.75 41.38 26.28
N GLU A 489 -13.25 41.19 27.50
CA GLU A 489 -13.84 41.75 28.72
C GLU A 489 -12.89 42.77 29.36
N LEU A 490 -13.46 43.85 29.88
CA LEU A 490 -12.71 44.90 30.57
C LEU A 490 -12.70 44.56 32.06
N ARG A 491 -11.51 44.31 32.61
CA ARG A 491 -11.33 44.06 34.04
C ARG A 491 -10.89 45.36 34.73
N ALA A 492 -11.68 45.80 35.70
CA ALA A 492 -11.26 46.86 36.61
C ALA A 492 -10.30 46.26 37.64
N CYS A 493 -9.05 46.73 37.66
CA CYS A 493 -8.15 46.48 38.77
C CYS A 493 -8.65 47.28 39.97
N VAL A 494 -9.16 46.60 41.00
CA VAL A 494 -9.20 47.17 42.35
C VAL A 494 -7.82 46.88 42.91
N GLU A 495 -6.92 47.85 42.87
CA GLU A 495 -5.76 47.80 43.77
C GLU A 495 -6.31 47.88 45.19
N ASP A 496 -5.91 46.93 46.04
CA ASP A 496 -6.19 46.98 47.46
C ASP A 496 -5.74 48.36 48.00
N MET A 497 -6.68 49.15 48.48
CA MET A 497 -6.37 50.35 49.24
C MET A 497 -5.57 49.93 50.47
N VAL A 498 -4.26 50.17 50.45
CA VAL A 498 -3.49 50.25 51.69
C VAL A 498 -4.06 51.45 52.45
N LEU A 499 -4.71 51.19 53.58
CA LEU A 499 -5.11 52.23 54.52
C LEU A 499 -3.83 52.86 55.07
N ASP A 500 -3.48 54.04 54.56
CA ASP A 500 -2.49 54.90 55.20
C ASP A 500 -3.22 55.79 56.21
N ASP A 501 -2.89 55.62 57.49
CA ASP A 501 -3.60 56.21 58.65
C ASP A 501 -3.36 57.72 58.82
N ASN A 502 -2.84 58.43 57.81
CA ASN A 502 -2.65 59.88 57.87
C ASN A 502 -2.72 60.52 56.48
N MET A 503 -3.87 61.10 56.13
CA MET A 503 -4.00 62.49 55.66
C MET A 503 -5.41 62.78 55.12
N SER A 504 -5.92 63.95 55.51
CA SER A 504 -7.21 64.49 55.09
C SER A 504 -7.06 65.16 53.71
N SER A 505 -7.54 64.52 52.64
CA SER A 505 -8.15 65.13 51.43
C SER A 505 -8.38 64.07 50.34
N PRO A 506 -9.49 64.09 49.59
CA PRO A 506 -9.72 63.15 48.49
C PRO A 506 -8.85 63.54 47.29
N ILE A 507 -7.76 62.81 47.06
CA ILE A 507 -7.00 62.89 45.81
C ILE A 507 -7.84 62.22 44.73
N GLY A 508 -8.07 62.95 43.63
CA GLY A 508 -8.95 62.56 42.53
C GLY A 508 -8.62 61.19 41.95
N LEU A 509 -9.68 60.46 41.59
CA LEU A 509 -9.65 59.23 40.79
C LEU A 509 -8.81 59.46 39.51
N SER A 510 -7.54 59.09 39.54
CA SER A 510 -6.74 58.95 38.32
C SER A 510 -7.12 57.63 37.66
N SER A 511 -7.66 57.74 36.45
CA SER A 511 -7.85 56.73 35.42
C SER A 511 -7.50 55.29 35.82
N GLN A 512 -8.55 54.53 36.09
CA GLN A 512 -8.58 53.08 36.21
C GLN A 512 -7.63 52.43 35.18
N ASN A 513 -6.67 51.64 35.67
CA ASN A 513 -5.98 50.64 34.84
C ASN A 513 -7.02 49.58 34.43
N ILE A 514 -7.72 49.84 33.33
CA ILE A 514 -8.63 48.87 32.72
C ILE A 514 -7.77 47.92 31.88
N LEU A 515 -7.50 46.74 32.41
CA LEU A 515 -6.85 45.69 31.64
C LEU A 515 -7.89 45.02 30.75
N GLN A 516 -7.59 44.94 29.45
CA GLN A 516 -8.35 44.14 28.50
C GLN A 516 -7.95 42.68 28.67
N GLU A 517 -8.90 41.83 29.04
CA GLU A 517 -8.68 40.40 29.22
C GLU A 517 -9.46 39.61 28.15
N VAL A 518 -8.77 38.71 27.45
CA VAL A 518 -9.40 37.83 26.45
C VAL A 518 -9.88 36.57 27.15
N ARG A 519 -11.18 36.33 27.11
CA ARG A 519 -11.80 35.10 27.64
C ARG A 519 -12.30 34.20 26.53
N LEU A 520 -12.03 32.92 26.69
CA LEU A 520 -12.53 31.85 25.83
C LEU A 520 -13.74 31.21 26.51
N ALA A 521 -14.88 31.23 25.83
CA ALA A 521 -16.10 30.58 26.26
C ALA A 521 -16.38 29.34 25.41
N TRP A 522 -16.43 28.18 26.07
CA TRP A 522 -16.77 26.89 25.47
C TRP A 522 -17.59 26.05 26.45
N ASP A 523 -18.74 25.54 25.99
CA ASP A 523 -19.55 24.54 26.71
C ASP A 523 -20.04 25.01 28.09
N GLY A 524 -20.39 26.30 28.17
CA GLY A 524 -20.84 26.95 29.40
C GLY A 524 -19.72 27.36 30.37
N LYS A 525 -18.46 27.00 30.09
CA LYS A 525 -17.30 27.47 30.86
C LYS A 525 -16.67 28.68 30.15
N SER A 526 -16.25 29.69 30.92
CA SER A 526 -15.61 30.90 30.41
C SER A 526 -14.38 31.20 31.25
N GLU A 527 -13.20 31.08 30.65
CA GLU A 527 -11.92 31.22 31.35
C GLU A 527 -10.97 32.16 30.58
N SER A 528 -10.08 32.82 31.32
CA SER A 528 -9.07 33.71 30.74
C SER A 528 -7.97 32.91 30.05
N ILE A 529 -7.56 33.36 28.86
CA ILE A 529 -6.48 32.71 28.11
C ILE A 529 -5.15 32.77 28.86
N GLU A 530 -4.90 33.86 29.59
CA GLU A 530 -3.68 34.06 30.37
C GLU A 530 -3.65 33.13 31.60
N TYR A 531 -4.81 32.98 32.25
CA TYR A 531 -4.99 32.03 33.36
C TYR A 531 -4.76 30.59 32.90
N MET A 532 -5.41 30.17 31.80
CA MET A 532 -5.23 28.82 31.25
C MET A 532 -3.77 28.55 30.85
N ALA A 533 -3.11 29.50 30.20
CA ALA A 533 -1.69 29.39 29.84
C ALA A 533 -0.78 29.37 31.09
N GLY A 534 -1.12 30.09 32.15
CA GLY A 534 -0.47 30.03 33.46
C GLY A 534 -0.57 28.63 34.09
N VAL A 535 -1.78 28.08 34.18
CA VAL A 535 -2.03 26.75 34.75
C VAL A 535 -1.36 25.63 33.95
N VAL A 536 -1.24 25.77 32.63
CA VAL A 536 -0.51 24.79 31.80
C VAL A 536 1.00 24.78 32.08
N ARG A 537 1.56 25.92 32.53
CA ARG A 537 2.97 26.06 32.91
C ARG A 537 3.25 25.56 34.33
N ASP A 538 2.29 25.69 35.25
CA ASP A 538 2.45 25.24 36.64
C ASP A 538 2.25 23.71 36.80
N GLN A 539 3.09 23.08 37.63
CA GLN A 539 3.11 21.62 37.84
C GLN A 539 2.13 21.12 38.92
N SER A 540 1.25 21.97 39.43
CA SER A 540 0.50 21.73 40.69
C SER A 540 -0.75 20.86 40.54
N SER A 541 -1.36 20.73 39.35
CA SER A 541 -2.49 19.79 39.15
C SER A 541 -2.54 19.17 37.74
N HIS A 542 -2.48 17.84 37.65
CA HIS A 542 -2.40 17.12 36.36
C HIS A 542 -3.70 17.22 35.54
N LYS A 543 -4.86 17.15 36.20
CA LYS A 543 -6.16 17.03 35.52
C LYS A 543 -6.64 18.34 34.84
N ARG A 544 -6.50 19.50 35.52
CA ARG A 544 -6.85 20.81 34.92
C ARG A 544 -5.85 21.23 33.86
N ARG A 545 -4.58 20.86 34.03
CA ARG A 545 -3.53 21.11 33.04
C ARG A 545 -3.84 20.44 31.70
N GLU A 546 -4.26 19.18 31.73
CA GLU A 546 -4.60 18.42 30.52
C GLU A 546 -5.87 18.98 29.86
N GLU A 547 -6.89 19.35 30.65
CA GLU A 547 -8.11 20.01 30.15
C GLU A 547 -7.81 21.36 29.46
N PHE A 548 -7.07 22.25 30.11
CA PHE A 548 -6.71 23.56 29.52
C PHE A 548 -5.75 23.43 28.35
N LYS A 549 -4.82 22.47 28.38
CA LYS A 549 -3.95 22.19 27.24
C LYS A 549 -4.76 21.79 26.02
N ASN A 550 -5.73 20.88 26.17
CA ASN A 550 -6.59 20.44 25.06
C ASN A 550 -7.46 21.57 24.52
N ILE A 551 -7.98 22.46 25.39
CA ILE A 551 -8.76 23.64 24.96
C ILE A 551 -7.88 24.61 24.15
N LEU A 552 -6.67 24.90 24.62
CA LEU A 552 -5.75 25.79 23.92
C LEU A 552 -5.25 25.19 22.60
N GLU A 553 -5.03 23.87 22.56
CA GLU A 553 -4.63 23.14 21.35
C GLU A 553 -5.76 23.11 20.31
N TYR A 554 -7.02 23.04 20.75
CA TYR A 554 -8.18 23.15 19.86
C TYR A 554 -8.47 24.57 19.39
N TYR A 555 -8.14 25.58 20.21
CA TYR A 555 -8.29 26.99 19.82
C TYR A 555 -7.29 27.41 18.75
N ARG A 556 -6.11 26.79 18.77
CA ARG A 556 -5.05 26.99 17.79
C ARG A 556 -5.41 26.35 16.46
#